data_AF-A0A6I9W217-F1
#
_entry.id   AF-A0A6I9W217-F1
#
_cell.length_a   1.000
_cell.length_b   1.000
_cell.length_c   1.000
_cell.angle_alpha   90.00
_cell.angle_beta   90.00
_cell.angle_gamma   90.00
#
_symmetry.space_group_name_H-M   'P 1'
#
loop_
_entity.id
_entity.type
_entity.pdbx_description
1 polymer ?
#
loop_
_entity_poly.entity_id
_entity_poly.type
_entity_poly.pdbx_seq_one_letter_code
_entity_poly.pdbx_strand_id
1 'polypeptide(L)'
;MLNVVPKCYNYHTSLKCFTKLYRLFSMKTTKLENNNQTHDMIGPPDPISNLRPIIFASPTKETYLEKKYRELREETQQWNQMFWSKHNTNFVEERSRFQEMLKAQGKASLSADEMSIFYKQFLDKNWQSHFNYNITWYKRNIKILFFGLAAKISRLKFK
;
A
#
# COMPACT_ATOMS: atom_id res chain seq x y z
N MET A 1 18.49 -22.02 -35.17
CA MET A 1 17.15 -21.44 -35.37
C MET A 1 16.13 -22.37 -34.75
N LEU A 2 15.37 -21.90 -33.76
CA LEU A 2 13.95 -22.24 -33.53
C LEU A 2 13.48 -21.33 -32.38
N ASN A 3 12.96 -20.17 -32.78
CA ASN A 3 12.26 -19.22 -31.91
C ASN A 3 10.87 -19.78 -31.62
N VAL A 4 10.48 -19.91 -30.35
CA VAL A 4 9.07 -19.96 -29.97
C VAL A 4 8.85 -19.06 -28.74
N VAL A 5 7.96 -18.09 -28.95
CA VAL A 5 7.66 -16.92 -28.14
C VAL A 5 6.95 -17.26 -26.82
N PRO A 6 7.20 -16.57 -25.70
CA PRO A 6 6.39 -16.72 -24.49
C PRO A 6 5.03 -16.01 -24.67
N LYS A 7 3.94 -16.75 -24.44
CA LYS A 7 2.57 -16.19 -24.37
C LYS A 7 2.50 -15.17 -23.24
N CYS A 8 2.31 -13.89 -23.58
CA CYS A 8 1.92 -12.84 -22.66
C CYS A 8 0.46 -13.06 -22.23
N TYR A 9 0.23 -13.40 -20.96
CA TYR A 9 -1.09 -13.36 -20.37
C TYR A 9 -1.50 -11.91 -20.10
N ASN A 10 -2.53 -11.46 -20.82
CA ASN A 10 -3.15 -10.15 -20.63
C ASN A 10 -3.93 -10.11 -19.31
N TYR A 11 -3.35 -9.51 -18.26
CA TYR A 11 -4.04 -9.26 -16.98
C TYR A 11 -4.68 -7.86 -16.90
N HIS A 12 -5.11 -7.31 -18.04
CA HIS A 12 -5.60 -5.92 -18.06
C HIS A 12 -7.05 -5.74 -17.58
N THR A 13 -7.74 -6.80 -17.14
CA THR A 13 -9.18 -6.78 -16.82
C THR A 13 -9.50 -7.00 -15.34
N SER A 14 -8.55 -6.74 -14.42
CA SER A 14 -8.77 -6.82 -12.96
C SER A 14 -8.61 -5.47 -12.22
N LEU A 15 -7.89 -4.51 -12.81
CA LEU A 15 -7.58 -3.23 -12.15
C LEU A 15 -8.82 -2.34 -11.86
N LYS A 16 -9.90 -2.46 -12.64
CA LYS A 16 -11.10 -1.64 -12.46
C LYS A 16 -12.03 -2.12 -11.33
N CYS A 17 -12.01 -3.41 -11.00
CA CYS A 17 -12.87 -3.97 -9.94
C CYS A 17 -12.29 -3.72 -8.54
N PHE A 18 -10.96 -3.77 -8.39
CA PHE A 18 -10.32 -3.55 -7.08
C PHE A 18 -10.34 -2.08 -6.63
N THR A 19 -10.21 -1.12 -7.53
CA THR A 19 -10.29 0.31 -7.20
C THR A 19 -11.68 0.73 -6.68
N LYS A 20 -12.74 0.01 -7.07
CA LYS A 20 -14.09 0.21 -6.53
C LYS A 20 -14.28 -0.43 -5.16
N LEU A 21 -13.59 -1.53 -4.85
CA LEU A 21 -13.72 -2.23 -3.57
C LEU A 21 -13.01 -1.52 -2.41
N TYR A 22 -11.82 -0.94 -2.64
CA TYR A 22 -11.16 -0.09 -1.63
C TYR A 22 -11.95 1.20 -1.33
N ARG A 23 -12.82 1.63 -2.25
CA ARG A 23 -13.77 2.74 -2.01
C ARG A 23 -14.97 2.35 -1.14
N LEU A 24 -15.27 1.06 -0.97
CA LEU A 24 -16.49 0.61 -0.27
C LEU A 24 -16.31 0.49 1.25
N PHE A 25 -15.08 0.32 1.75
CA PHE A 25 -14.80 0.25 3.20
C PHE A 25 -14.15 1.52 3.77
N SER A 26 -13.77 2.47 2.91
CA SER A 26 -13.53 3.85 3.35
C SER A 26 -14.88 4.50 3.55
N MET A 27 -15.18 4.88 4.80
CA MET A 27 -16.34 5.68 5.23
C MET A 27 -16.89 6.54 4.10
N LYS A 28 -18.23 6.46 3.87
CA LYS A 28 -19.04 7.39 3.06
C LYS A 28 -18.20 8.62 2.67
N THR A 29 -17.64 8.63 1.48
CA THR A 29 -17.27 9.90 0.88
C THR A 29 -18.61 10.58 0.60
N THR A 30 -19.16 11.26 1.60
CA THR A 30 -19.78 12.54 1.32
C THR A 30 -18.80 13.21 0.40
N LYS A 31 -19.21 13.37 -0.86
CA LYS A 31 -18.55 14.24 -1.82
C LYS A 31 -18.41 15.56 -1.07
N LEU A 32 -17.28 15.77 -0.41
CA LEU A 32 -17.03 16.95 0.40
C LEU A 32 -16.71 18.01 -0.64
N GLU A 33 -17.78 18.51 -1.26
CA GLU A 33 -17.77 19.78 -1.94
C GLU A 33 -17.46 20.82 -0.86
N ASN A 34 -16.16 21.07 -0.67
CA ASN A 34 -15.59 22.36 -0.31
C ASN A 34 -14.06 22.25 -0.33
N ASN A 35 -13.51 22.68 -1.46
CA ASN A 35 -12.12 22.63 -1.89
C ASN A 35 -11.23 23.61 -1.09
N ASN A 36 -11.03 23.41 0.21
CA ASN A 36 -10.01 24.13 0.99
C ASN A 36 -9.64 23.35 2.27
N GLN A 37 -9.27 22.07 2.14
CA GLN A 37 -8.64 21.37 3.26
C GLN A 37 -7.26 21.96 3.51
N THR A 38 -7.10 22.65 4.65
CA THR A 38 -5.86 23.31 5.07
C THR A 38 -4.93 22.39 5.86
N HIS A 39 -5.46 21.26 6.35
CA HIS A 39 -4.73 20.30 7.18
C HIS A 39 -4.91 18.88 6.65
N ASP A 40 -3.86 18.07 6.79
CA ASP A 40 -3.91 16.64 6.47
C ASP A 40 -4.84 15.93 7.47
N MET A 41 -5.72 15.06 6.97
CA MET A 41 -6.61 14.25 7.80
C MET A 41 -6.15 12.80 7.81
N ILE A 42 -6.10 12.19 9.00
CA ILE A 42 -5.67 10.79 9.18
C ILE A 42 -6.87 9.98 9.68
N GLY A 43 -7.20 8.91 8.96
CA GLY A 43 -8.29 8.01 9.30
C GLY A 43 -7.94 6.94 10.35
N PRO A 44 -8.94 6.11 10.73
CA PRO A 44 -8.69 4.89 11.49
C PRO A 44 -7.84 3.89 10.67
N PRO A 45 -7.19 2.90 11.32
CA PRO A 45 -6.46 1.85 10.61
C PRO A 45 -7.35 1.11 9.59
N ASP A 46 -6.83 0.88 8.39
CA ASP A 46 -7.51 0.06 7.38
C ASP A 46 -7.58 -1.41 7.84
N PRO A 47 -8.71 -2.10 7.72
CA PRO A 47 -8.88 -3.46 8.26
C PRO A 47 -8.06 -4.53 7.53
N ILE A 48 -7.53 -4.25 6.33
CA ILE A 48 -6.75 -5.21 5.54
C ILE A 48 -5.28 -4.86 5.61
N SER A 49 -4.89 -3.64 5.24
CA SER A 49 -3.49 -3.22 5.24
C SER A 49 -2.93 -2.91 6.63
N ASN A 50 -3.80 -2.63 7.61
CA ASN A 50 -3.48 -2.08 8.93
C ASN A 50 -2.85 -0.67 8.90
N LEU A 51 -2.76 -0.04 7.72
CA LEU A 51 -2.21 1.31 7.56
C LEU A 51 -3.31 2.35 7.65
N ARG A 52 -2.99 3.52 8.23
CA ARG A 52 -3.94 4.64 8.28
C ARG A 52 -4.04 5.33 6.92
N PRO A 53 -5.25 5.53 6.37
CA PRO A 53 -5.44 6.36 5.19
C PRO A 53 -5.22 7.83 5.55
N ILE A 54 -4.67 8.59 4.59
CA ILE A 54 -4.37 10.02 4.75
C ILE A 54 -5.03 10.76 3.60
N ILE A 55 -5.79 11.80 3.93
CA ILE A 55 -6.28 12.79 2.96
C ILE A 55 -5.39 14.02 3.12
N PHE A 56 -4.59 14.32 2.09
CA PHE A 56 -3.67 15.45 2.14
C PHE A 56 -4.39 16.77 1.89
N ALA A 57 -3.97 17.81 2.61
CA ALA A 57 -4.42 19.17 2.41
C ALA A 57 -4.18 19.62 0.97
N SER A 58 -5.20 20.19 0.33
CA SER A 58 -5.14 20.70 -1.04
C SER A 58 -5.63 22.16 -1.05
N PRO A 59 -4.74 23.13 -0.73
CA PRO A 59 -5.09 24.55 -0.77
C PRO A 59 -5.44 25.02 -2.18
N THR A 60 -6.37 25.96 -2.30
CA THR A 60 -6.78 26.55 -3.59
C THR A 60 -5.65 27.24 -4.37
N LYS A 61 -4.66 27.79 -3.67
CA LYS A 61 -3.51 28.50 -4.26
C LYS A 61 -2.21 27.69 -4.17
N GLU A 62 -2.24 26.41 -4.54
CA GLU A 62 -1.02 25.59 -4.57
C GLU A 62 -0.13 25.98 -5.76
N THR A 63 1.16 26.16 -5.50
CA THR A 63 2.17 26.25 -6.56
C THR A 63 2.32 24.90 -7.27
N TYR A 64 2.86 24.89 -8.50
CA TYR A 64 3.12 23.66 -9.24
C TYR A 64 3.95 22.64 -8.43
N LEU A 65 4.96 23.11 -7.68
CA LEU A 65 5.80 22.24 -6.86
C LEU A 65 5.08 21.71 -5.62
N GLU A 66 4.23 22.51 -4.97
CA GLU A 66 3.38 22.05 -3.86
C GLU A 66 2.39 20.98 -4.32
N LYS A 67 1.74 21.20 -5.47
CA LYS A 67 0.86 20.22 -6.11
C LYS A 67 1.60 18.91 -6.39
N LYS A 68 2.77 18.99 -7.03
CA LYS A 68 3.60 17.80 -7.35
C LYS A 68 4.06 17.07 -6.10
N TYR A 69 4.43 17.80 -5.05
CA TYR A 69 4.78 17.21 -3.76
C TYR A 69 3.60 16.46 -3.14
N ARG A 70 2.40 17.05 -3.15
CA ARG A 70 1.16 16.43 -2.66
C ARG A 70 0.80 15.17 -3.45
N GLU A 71 0.74 15.27 -4.79
CA GLU A 71 0.47 14.13 -5.68
C GLU A 71 1.45 12.97 -5.45
N LEU A 72 2.74 13.27 -5.25
CA LEU A 72 3.76 12.24 -4.99
C LEU A 72 3.54 11.53 -3.64
N ARG A 73 3.11 12.25 -2.60
CA ARG A 73 2.75 11.67 -1.30
C ARG A 73 1.50 10.80 -1.42
N GLU A 74 0.48 11.27 -2.13
CA GLU A 74 -0.76 10.51 -2.41
C GLU A 74 -0.45 9.20 -3.14
N GLU A 75 0.31 9.27 -4.24
CA GLU A 75 0.71 8.10 -5.03
C GLU A 75 1.52 7.10 -4.18
N THR A 76 2.47 7.60 -3.39
CA THR A 76 3.30 6.76 -2.51
C THR A 76 2.47 6.07 -1.43
N GLN A 77 1.52 6.78 -0.84
CA GLN A 77 0.64 6.21 0.18
C GLN A 77 -0.33 5.19 -0.42
N GLN A 78 -0.86 5.44 -1.62
CA GLN A 78 -1.69 4.46 -2.34
C GLN A 78 -0.90 3.19 -2.68
N TRP A 79 0.33 3.34 -3.18
CA TRP A 79 1.22 2.21 -3.44
C TRP A 79 1.50 1.39 -2.17
N ASN A 80 1.78 2.07 -1.06
CA ASN A 80 2.03 1.44 0.24
C ASN A 80 0.81 0.65 0.73
N GLN A 81 -0.37 1.27 0.68
CA GLN A 81 -1.65 0.63 0.99
C GLN A 81 -1.87 -0.64 0.15
N MET A 82 -1.69 -0.55 -1.17
CA MET A 82 -1.87 -1.71 -2.06
C MET A 82 -0.91 -2.86 -1.74
N PHE A 83 0.36 -2.55 -1.44
CA PHE A 83 1.34 -3.58 -1.07
C PHE A 83 0.92 -4.32 0.20
N TRP A 84 0.62 -3.58 1.28
CA TRP A 84 0.28 -4.18 2.57
C TRP A 84 -1.07 -4.87 2.57
N SER A 85 -2.07 -4.35 1.84
CA SER A 85 -3.33 -5.06 1.68
C SER A 85 -3.11 -6.44 1.05
N LYS A 86 -2.37 -6.49 -0.07
CA LYS A 86 -2.06 -7.75 -0.74
C LYS A 86 -1.25 -8.69 0.15
N HIS A 87 -0.23 -8.16 0.83
CA HIS A 87 0.64 -8.94 1.70
C HIS A 87 -0.14 -9.56 2.88
N ASN A 88 -0.98 -8.76 3.53
CA ASN A 88 -1.76 -9.20 4.69
C ASN A 88 -2.87 -10.18 4.30
N THR A 89 -3.53 -9.97 3.15
CA THR A 89 -4.47 -10.96 2.61
C THR A 89 -3.79 -12.32 2.41
N ASN A 90 -2.64 -12.34 1.73
CA ASN A 90 -1.88 -13.58 1.52
C ASN A 90 -1.45 -14.22 2.86
N PHE A 91 -1.00 -13.42 3.82
CA PHE A 91 -0.62 -13.89 5.14
C PHE A 91 -1.78 -14.58 5.85
N VAL A 92 -2.97 -13.97 5.87
CA VAL A 92 -4.17 -14.54 6.52
C VAL A 92 -4.58 -15.85 5.83
N GLU A 93 -4.59 -15.87 4.50
CA GLU A 93 -4.93 -17.07 3.72
C GLU A 93 -3.95 -18.22 3.98
N GLU A 94 -2.64 -17.97 3.85
CA GLU A 94 -1.61 -18.99 4.07
C GLU A 94 -1.60 -19.48 5.51
N ARG A 95 -1.81 -18.58 6.47
CA ARG A 95 -1.94 -18.93 7.89
C ARG A 95 -3.13 -19.84 8.13
N SER A 96 -4.29 -19.53 7.55
CA SER A 96 -5.50 -20.39 7.68
C SER A 96 -5.23 -21.79 7.13
N ARG A 97 -4.65 -21.89 5.94
CA ARG A 97 -4.29 -23.18 5.32
C ARG A 97 -3.33 -23.99 6.19
N PHE A 98 -2.33 -23.33 6.77
CA PHE A 98 -1.39 -23.98 7.68
C PHE A 98 -2.09 -24.52 8.93
N GLN A 99 -3.01 -23.73 9.52
CA GLN A 99 -3.80 -24.17 10.66
C GLN A 99 -4.72 -25.35 10.33
N GLU A 100 -5.35 -25.36 9.15
CA GLU A 100 -6.18 -26.47 8.67
C GLU A 100 -5.36 -27.75 8.46
N MET A 101 -4.17 -27.62 7.88
CA MET A 101 -3.23 -28.74 7.71
C MET A 101 -2.84 -29.36 9.06
N LEU A 102 -2.52 -28.55 10.07
CA LEU A 102 -2.17 -29.06 11.41
C LEU A 102 -3.35 -29.77 12.08
N LYS A 103 -4.57 -29.22 11.94
CA LYS A 103 -5.79 -29.88 12.43
C LYS A 103 -6.00 -31.24 11.77
N ALA A 104 -5.79 -31.35 10.45
CA ALA A 104 -5.88 -32.61 9.73
C ALA A 104 -4.82 -33.65 10.16
N GLN A 105 -3.67 -33.19 10.66
CA GLN A 105 -2.62 -34.03 11.25
C GLN A 105 -2.89 -34.42 12.71
N GLY A 106 -4.07 -34.08 13.26
CA GLY A 106 -4.46 -34.42 14.63
C GLY A 106 -3.93 -33.47 15.70
N LYS A 107 -3.29 -32.36 15.32
CA LYS A 107 -2.82 -31.34 16.29
C LYS A 107 -3.97 -30.38 16.61
N ALA A 108 -4.69 -30.65 17.70
CA ALA A 108 -5.84 -29.87 18.13
C ALA A 108 -5.46 -28.48 18.69
N SER A 109 -4.28 -28.35 19.32
CA SER A 109 -3.78 -27.08 19.86
C SER A 109 -2.54 -26.61 19.09
N LEU A 110 -2.59 -25.38 18.56
CA LEU A 110 -1.46 -24.73 17.90
C LEU A 110 -0.44 -24.30 18.96
N SER A 111 0.65 -25.06 19.09
CA SER A 111 1.81 -24.62 19.86
C SER A 111 2.48 -23.42 19.18
N ALA A 112 3.13 -22.58 19.97
CA ALA A 112 3.99 -21.50 19.47
C ALA A 112 5.09 -22.04 18.53
N ASP A 113 5.61 -23.24 18.81
CA ASP A 113 6.63 -23.90 17.99
C ASP A 113 6.12 -24.22 16.58
N GLU A 114 4.89 -24.73 16.47
CA GLU A 114 4.25 -25.02 15.18
C GLU A 114 4.03 -23.74 14.38
N MET A 115 3.57 -22.67 15.04
CA MET A 115 3.38 -21.38 14.40
C MET A 115 4.71 -20.74 13.98
N SER A 116 5.80 -20.98 14.72
CA SER A 116 7.13 -20.47 14.35
C SER A 116 7.61 -21.02 13.01
N ILE A 117 7.28 -22.28 12.70
CA ILE A 117 7.60 -22.91 11.42
C ILE A 117 6.89 -22.17 10.28
N PHE A 118 5.58 -21.91 10.44
CA PHE A 118 4.82 -21.11 9.47
C PHE A 118 5.43 -19.73 9.27
N TYR A 119 5.73 -19.02 10.36
CA TYR A 119 6.28 -17.65 10.25
C TYR A 119 7.60 -17.63 9.51
N LYS A 120 8.52 -18.55 9.81
CA LYS A 120 9.78 -18.68 9.10
C LYS A 120 9.55 -18.95 7.61
N GLN A 121 8.73 -19.96 7.28
CA GLN A 121 8.45 -20.31 5.88
C GLN A 121 7.81 -19.17 5.10
N PHE A 122 6.87 -18.46 5.71
CA PHE A 122 6.21 -17.32 5.09
C PHE A 122 7.21 -16.16 4.86
N LEU A 123 8.09 -15.88 5.82
CA LEU A 123 9.13 -14.86 5.69
C LEU A 123 10.14 -15.23 4.59
N ASP A 124 10.65 -16.45 4.59
CA ASP A 124 11.61 -16.95 3.60
C ASP A 124 11.02 -16.85 2.18
N LYS A 125 9.76 -17.28 2.03
CA LYS A 125 9.02 -17.20 0.75
C LYS A 125 8.81 -15.76 0.26
N ASN A 126 8.57 -14.82 1.17
CA ASN A 126 8.25 -13.43 0.83
C ASN A 126 9.45 -12.48 0.91
N TRP A 127 10.63 -12.97 1.28
CA TRP A 127 11.84 -12.19 1.49
C TRP A 127 12.13 -11.22 0.34
N GLN A 128 12.18 -11.72 -0.90
CA GLN A 128 12.51 -10.90 -2.06
C GLN A 128 11.48 -9.78 -2.29
N SER A 129 10.19 -10.08 -2.07
CA SER A 129 9.11 -9.11 -2.19
C SER A 129 9.25 -7.99 -1.16
N HIS A 130 9.50 -8.36 0.10
CA HIS A 130 9.73 -7.42 1.20
C HIS A 130 10.99 -6.58 1.01
N PHE A 131 12.08 -7.19 0.53
CA PHE A 131 13.32 -6.48 0.23
C PHE A 131 13.10 -5.44 -0.88
N ASN A 132 12.45 -5.83 -1.98
CA ASN A 132 12.12 -4.93 -3.08
C ASN A 132 11.16 -3.80 -2.65
N TYR A 133 10.19 -4.12 -1.79
CA TYR A 133 9.32 -3.13 -1.18
C TYR A 133 10.12 -2.09 -0.39
N ASN A 134 11.02 -2.52 0.50
CA ASN A 134 11.82 -1.60 1.31
C ASN A 134 12.68 -0.68 0.43
N ILE A 135 13.37 -1.23 -0.58
CA ILE A 135 14.12 -0.42 -1.54
C ILE A 135 13.22 0.64 -2.20
N THR A 136 12.04 0.23 -2.67
CA THR A 136 11.11 1.13 -3.34
C THR A 136 10.55 2.19 -2.39
N TRP A 137 10.24 1.80 -1.16
CA TRP A 137 9.77 2.68 -0.09
C TRP A 137 10.81 3.76 0.21
N TYR A 138 12.09 3.41 0.37
CA TYR A 138 13.16 4.38 0.58
C TYR A 138 13.33 5.33 -0.61
N LYS A 139 13.35 4.79 -1.85
CA LYS A 139 13.45 5.62 -3.06
C LYS A 139 12.31 6.63 -3.17
N ARG A 140 11.07 6.21 -2.91
CA ARG A 140 9.89 7.10 -2.90
C ARG A 140 10.00 8.16 -1.81
N ASN A 141 10.40 7.80 -0.60
CA ASN A 141 10.54 8.76 0.51
C ASN A 141 11.67 9.78 0.27
N ILE A 142 12.82 9.37 -0.29
CA ILE A 142 13.88 10.30 -0.69
C ILE A 142 13.37 11.30 -1.72
N LYS A 143 12.60 10.83 -2.72
CA LYS A 143 11.98 11.70 -3.72
C LYS A 143 10.98 12.67 -3.07
N ILE A 144 10.15 12.20 -2.14
CA ILE A 144 9.22 13.04 -1.37
C ILE A 144 9.97 14.14 -0.61
N LEU A 145 11.08 13.79 0.07
CA LEU A 145 11.90 14.77 0.79
C LEU A 145 12.44 15.86 -0.14
N PHE A 146 12.96 15.48 -1.30
CA PHE A 146 13.47 16.42 -2.31
C PHE A 146 12.37 17.38 -2.80
N PHE A 147 11.21 16.86 -3.20
CA PHE A 147 10.09 17.70 -3.64
C PHE A 147 9.52 18.56 -2.52
N GLY A 148 9.50 18.06 -1.28
CA GLY A 148 9.07 18.83 -0.12
C GLY A 148 9.98 20.01 0.16
N LEU A 149 11.29 19.83 0.02
CA LEU A 149 12.26 20.92 0.12
C LEU A 149 12.08 21.94 -1.02
N ALA A 150 11.98 21.46 -2.27
CA ALA A 150 11.78 22.31 -3.44
C ALA A 150 10.50 23.16 -3.34
N ALA A 151 9.39 22.57 -2.90
CA ALA A 151 8.12 23.26 -2.69
C ALA A 151 8.20 24.34 -1.60
N LYS A 152 8.93 24.08 -0.50
CA LYS A 152 9.16 25.07 0.54
C LYS A 152 10.01 26.24 0.04
N ILE A 153 11.08 25.95 -0.70
CA ILE A 153 11.97 26.98 -1.28
C ILE A 153 11.21 27.84 -2.29
N SER A 154 10.38 27.25 -3.16
CA SER A 154 9.62 28.03 -4.14
C SER A 154 8.69 29.03 -3.47
N ARG A 155 8.00 28.63 -2.39
CA ARG A 155 7.10 29.53 -1.67
C ARG A 155 7.83 30.70 -0.99
N LEU A 156 9.08 30.50 -0.56
CA LEU A 156 9.90 31.57 0.02
C LEU A 156 10.39 32.57 -1.04
N LYS A 157 10.59 32.14 -2.29
CA LYS A 157 11.04 33.02 -3.38
C LYS A 157 9.93 33.90 -3.97
N PHE A 158 8.66 33.55 -3.75
CA PHE A 158 7.49 34.26 -4.28
C PHE A 158 6.66 34.98 -3.21
N LYS A 159 7.28 35.28 -2.06
CA LYS A 159 6.70 36.06 -0.96
C LYS A 159 7.51 37.34 -0.79
#